data_AF-A0AA38CDY4-F1
#
_entry.id   AF-A0AA38CDY4-F1
#
_cell.length_a   1.000
_cell.length_b   1.000
_cell.length_c   1.000
_cell.angle_alpha   90.00
_cell.angle_beta   90.00
_cell.angle_gamma   90.00
#
_symmetry.space_group_name_H-M   'P 1'
#
loop_
_entity.id
_entity.type
_entity.pdbx_description
1 polymer ?
#
loop_
_entity_poly.entity_id
_entity_poly.type
_entity_poly.pdbx_seq_one_letter_code
_entity_poly.pdbx_strand_id
1 'polypeptide(L)'
;RIPPAFVHNLRDKFGKTVVLQGPNGKGWFVRLCGTNTEMDFSQGWENFVHDNIIELGYFLVFKYVCKSYFKVIIFGRSTCQKRLPGFHSHHGEKKNDQVEVTMEQPKKPNSSGRPR
;
A
#
# COMPACT_ATOMS: atom_id res chain seq x y z
N ARG A 1 2.11 -3.72 -12.78
CA ARG A 1 0.85 -3.65 -13.55
C ARG A 1 -0.33 -4.23 -12.81
N ILE A 2 -1.39 -3.42 -12.69
CA ILE A 2 -2.67 -3.81 -12.11
C ILE A 2 -3.42 -4.66 -13.15
N PRO A 3 -4.03 -5.80 -12.76
CA PRO A 3 -4.81 -6.61 -13.68
C PRO A 3 -5.91 -5.78 -14.34
N PRO A 4 -6.11 -5.85 -15.68
CA PRO A 4 -7.12 -5.06 -16.38
C PRO A 4 -8.51 -5.21 -15.79
N ALA A 5 -8.86 -6.45 -15.39
CA ALA A 5 -10.11 -6.76 -14.71
C ALA A 5 -10.27 -6.04 -13.36
N PHE A 6 -9.20 -5.54 -12.73
CA PHE A 6 -9.25 -4.82 -11.46
C PHE A 6 -9.20 -3.28 -11.64
N VAL A 7 -8.78 -2.79 -12.79
CA VAL A 7 -8.62 -1.34 -13.06
C VAL A 7 -9.93 -0.57 -12.85
N HIS A 8 -11.09 -1.17 -13.14
CA HIS A 8 -12.39 -0.53 -12.95
C HIS A 8 -12.65 -0.08 -11.50
N ASN A 9 -12.14 -0.83 -10.52
CA ASN A 9 -12.28 -0.51 -9.09
C ASN A 9 -11.44 0.71 -8.66
N LEU A 10 -10.50 1.15 -9.50
CA LEU A 10 -9.52 2.19 -9.18
C LEU A 10 -9.61 3.40 -10.10
N ARG A 11 -10.60 3.46 -11.00
CA ARG A 11 -10.75 4.55 -11.98
C ARG A 11 -10.80 5.92 -11.33
N ASP A 12 -11.56 6.07 -10.25
CA ASP A 12 -11.66 7.33 -9.51
C ASP A 12 -10.42 7.64 -8.64
N LYS A 13 -9.45 6.72 -8.60
CA LYS A 13 -8.15 6.85 -7.91
C LYS A 13 -7.00 7.13 -8.86
N PHE A 14 -7.27 7.29 -10.16
CA PHE A 14 -6.26 7.68 -11.12
C PHE A 14 -5.52 8.96 -10.69
N GLY A 15 -4.19 8.93 -10.75
CA GLY A 15 -3.33 10.05 -10.33
C GLY A 15 -3.28 10.29 -8.81
N LYS A 16 -4.02 9.52 -8.02
CA LYS A 16 -4.07 9.65 -6.56
C LYS A 16 -3.11 8.68 -5.89
N THR A 17 -2.82 8.98 -4.63
CA THR A 17 -2.06 8.12 -3.74
C THR A 17 -2.97 7.13 -3.04
N VAL A 18 -2.54 5.87 -2.98
CA VAL A 18 -3.15 4.80 -2.19
C VAL A 18 -2.18 4.32 -1.13
N VAL A 19 -2.71 3.63 -0.13
CA VAL A 19 -1.94 3.04 0.96
C VAL A 19 -1.83 1.53 0.73
N LEU A 20 -0.61 1.03 0.71
CA LEU A 20 -0.32 -0.40 0.79
C LEU A 20 0.09 -0.72 2.23
N GLN A 21 -0.68 -1.55 2.93
CA GLN A 21 -0.28 -2.11 4.22
C GLN A 21 0.44 -3.44 3.99
N GLY A 22 1.68 -3.55 4.43
CA GLY A 22 2.47 -4.78 4.31
C GLY A 22 2.24 -5.76 5.47
N PRO A 23 2.97 -6.90 5.46
CA PRO A 23 2.81 -7.96 6.46
C PRO A 23 3.12 -7.55 7.91
N ASN A 24 3.95 -6.52 8.09
CA ASN A 24 4.30 -5.94 9.40
C ASN A 24 3.33 -4.84 9.86
N GLY A 25 2.19 -4.65 9.18
CA GLY A 25 1.21 -3.62 9.51
C GLY A 25 1.60 -2.19 9.12
N LYS A 26 2.85 -1.94 8.70
CA LYS A 26 3.30 -0.62 8.19
C LYS A 26 2.59 -0.28 6.89
N GLY A 27 2.29 1.01 6.71
CA GLY A 27 1.69 1.56 5.49
C GLY A 27 2.72 2.26 4.60
N TRP A 28 2.57 2.12 3.29
CA TRP A 28 3.32 2.85 2.28
C TRP A 28 2.38 3.62 1.37
N PHE A 29 2.68 4.89 1.15
CA PHE A 29 1.97 5.75 0.21
C PHE A 29 2.51 5.52 -1.19
N VAL A 30 1.64 5.09 -2.10
CA VAL A 30 2.02 4.74 -3.46
C VAL A 30 1.09 5.43 -4.46
N ARG A 31 1.66 6.09 -5.47
CA ARG A 31 0.87 6.79 -6.49
C ARG A 31 0.41 5.86 -7.59
N LEU A 32 -0.86 5.95 -7.98
CA LEU A 32 -1.39 5.28 -9.17
C LEU A 32 -1.15 6.13 -10.42
N CYS A 33 -0.55 5.53 -11.45
CA CYS A 33 -0.34 6.16 -12.77
C CYS A 33 -0.87 5.28 -13.91
N GLY A 34 -0.85 5.81 -15.14
CA GLY A 34 -1.26 5.10 -16.36
C GLY A 34 -2.44 5.74 -17.08
N THR A 35 -3.42 4.94 -17.47
CA THR A 35 -4.67 5.31 -18.14
C THR A 35 -5.87 4.62 -17.46
N ASN A 36 -7.09 4.89 -17.94
CA ASN A 36 -8.32 4.24 -17.44
C ASN A 36 -8.41 2.72 -17.75
N THR A 37 -7.50 2.19 -18.57
CA THR A 37 -7.44 0.78 -18.98
C THR A 37 -6.17 0.08 -18.54
N GLU A 38 -5.10 0.82 -18.29
CA GLU A 38 -3.82 0.29 -17.84
C GLU A 38 -3.31 1.12 -16.67
N MET A 39 -3.22 0.54 -15.48
CA MET A 39 -2.71 1.24 -14.29
C MET A 39 -1.53 0.51 -13.67
N ASP A 40 -0.67 1.30 -13.05
CA ASP A 40 0.52 0.86 -12.34
C ASP A 40 0.66 1.57 -10.98
N PHE A 41 1.30 0.86 -10.05
CA PHE A 41 1.89 1.48 -8.87
C PHE A 41 3.20 2.15 -9.29
N SER A 42 3.33 3.43 -9.01
CA SER A 42 4.48 4.24 -9.42
C SER A 42 5.24 4.74 -8.20
N GLN A 43 5.33 6.05 -8.01
CA GLN A 43 6.09 6.68 -6.92
C GLN A 43 5.73 6.08 -5.56
N GLY A 44 6.75 5.65 -4.82
CA GLY A 44 6.62 5.00 -3.51
C GLY A 44 6.49 3.47 -3.57
N TRP A 45 6.30 2.88 -4.75
CA TRP A 45 6.31 1.42 -4.95
C TRP A 45 7.70 0.83 -4.64
N GLU A 46 8.75 1.51 -5.07
CA GLU A 46 10.14 1.15 -4.84
C GLU A 46 10.47 1.07 -3.34
N ASN A 47 9.98 2.01 -2.53
CA ASN A 47 10.13 1.98 -1.07
C ASN A 47 9.41 0.78 -0.47
N PHE A 48 8.20 0.48 -0.94
CA PHE A 48 7.45 -0.69 -0.51
C PHE A 48 8.21 -1.99 -0.82
N VAL A 49 8.77 -2.12 -2.03
CA VAL A 49 9.56 -3.29 -2.45
C VAL A 49 10.83 -3.43 -1.62
N HIS A 50 11.56 -2.33 -1.42
CA HIS A 50 12.82 -2.31 -0.67
C HIS A 50 12.62 -2.66 0.81
N ASP A 51 11.72 -1.95 1.50
CA ASP A 51 11.50 -2.14 2.94
C ASP A 51 10.94 -3.53 3.28
N ASN A 52 10.17 -4.13 2.36
CA ASN A 52 9.63 -5.48 2.55
C ASN A 52 10.56 -6.57 1.98
N ILE A 53 11.74 -6.22 1.45
CA ILE A 53 12.73 -7.13 0.86
C ILE A 53 12.03 -8.09 -0.11
N ILE A 54 11.32 -7.51 -1.08
CA ILE A 54 10.63 -8.25 -2.13
C ILE A 54 11.61 -8.47 -3.28
N GLU A 55 11.72 -9.72 -3.73
CA GLU A 55 12.62 -10.11 -4.81
C GLU A 55 11.86 -10.74 -5.98
N LEU A 56 12.55 -10.95 -7.09
CA LEU A 56 12.01 -11.71 -8.22
C LEU A 56 11.60 -13.13 -7.76
N GLY A 57 10.44 -13.57 -8.25
CA GLY A 57 9.83 -14.86 -7.90
C GLY A 57 8.94 -14.83 -6.65
N TYR A 58 8.73 -13.66 -6.05
CA TYR A 58 7.79 -13.49 -4.94
C TYR A 58 6.37 -13.27 -5.48
N PHE A 59 5.38 -13.74 -4.73
CA PHE A 59 3.96 -13.55 -5.06
C PHE A 59 3.31 -12.58 -4.08
N LEU A 60 2.59 -11.59 -4.60
CA LEU A 60 1.92 -10.57 -3.81
C LEU A 60 0.42 -10.67 -4.03
N VAL A 61 -0.35 -10.73 -2.94
CA VAL A 61 -1.82 -10.69 -2.96
C VAL A 61 -2.27 -9.35 -2.41
N PHE A 62 -2.92 -8.56 -3.26
CA PHE A 62 -3.48 -7.26 -2.92
C PHE A 62 -4.96 -7.41 -2.58
N LYS A 63 -5.31 -7.20 -1.31
CA LYS A 63 -6.69 -7.15 -0.85
C LYS A 63 -7.14 -5.71 -0.77
N TYR A 64 -8.02 -5.29 -1.66
CA TYR A 64 -8.64 -3.96 -1.61
C TYR A 64 -9.71 -3.93 -0.51
N VAL A 65 -9.51 -3.09 0.51
CA VAL A 65 -10.38 -3.04 1.68
C VAL A 65 -11.38 -1.90 1.57
N CYS A 66 -10.91 -0.70 1.28
CA CYS A 66 -11.74 0.49 1.13
C CYS A 66 -11.02 1.55 0.31
N LYS A 67 -11.80 2.48 -0.28
CA LYS A 67 -11.44 3.70 -1.02
C LYS A 67 -9.99 3.78 -1.55
N SER A 68 -8.96 3.90 -0.72
CA SER A 68 -7.57 3.99 -1.18
C SER A 68 -6.61 3.11 -0.39
N TYR A 69 -7.06 1.96 0.09
CA TYR A 69 -6.32 1.12 1.01
C TYR A 69 -6.29 -0.34 0.57
N PHE A 70 -5.08 -0.89 0.50
CA PHE A 70 -4.82 -2.28 0.21
C PHE A 70 -4.07 -2.93 1.36
N LYS A 71 -4.52 -4.12 1.77
CA LYS A 71 -3.70 -5.02 2.56
C LYS A 71 -2.93 -5.95 1.62
N VAL A 72 -1.62 -6.00 1.78
CA VAL A 72 -0.73 -6.79 0.93
C VAL A 72 -0.19 -7.98 1.71
N ILE A 73 -0.41 -9.18 1.18
CA ILE A 73 0.18 -10.42 1.67
C ILE A 73 1.31 -10.79 0.73
N ILE A 74 2.48 -11.08 1.29
CA ILE A 74 3.69 -11.41 0.53
C ILE A 74 4.02 -12.88 0.75
N PHE A 75 4.21 -13.63 -0.32
CA PHE A 75 4.68 -15.00 -0.32
C PHE A 75 6.07 -15.04 -0.96
N GLY A 76 7.02 -15.69 -0.28
CA GLY A 76 8.37 -15.87 -0.79
C GLY A 76 8.42 -16.89 -1.94
N ARG A 77 9.63 -17.20 -2.41
CA ARG A 77 9.86 -18.17 -3.49
C ARG A 77 9.31 -19.57 -3.20
N SER A 78 9.30 -19.97 -1.93
CA SER A 78 8.72 -21.26 -1.49
C SER A 78 7.20 -21.25 -1.44
N THR A 79 6.53 -20.17 -1.85
CA THR A 79 5.08 -19.93 -1.70
C THR A 79 4.61 -19.86 -0.24
N CYS A 80 5.52 -19.91 0.73
CA CYS A 80 5.21 -19.66 2.13
C CYS A 80 5.03 -18.15 2.37
N GLN A 81 4.02 -17.80 3.16
CA GLN A 81 3.79 -16.40 3.54
C GLN A 81 4.99 -15.87 4.32
N LYS A 82 5.52 -14.72 3.89
CA LYS A 82 6.59 -14.01 4.57
C LYS A 82 6.04 -13.42 5.88
N ARG A 83 6.62 -13.85 6.99
CA ARG A 83 6.42 -13.23 8.31
C ARG A 83 7.67 -12.43 8.64
N LEU A 84 7.51 -11.12 8.78
CA LEU A 84 8.64 -10.26 9.17
C LEU A 84 8.85 -10.39 10.69
N PRO A 85 10.11 -10.50 11.16
CA PRO A 85 10.40 -10.57 12.58
C PRO A 85 9.88 -9.32 13.30
N GLY A 86 9.19 -9.52 14.43
CA GLY A 86 8.53 -8.45 15.21
C GLY A 86 7.01 -8.37 15.03
N PHE A 87 6.39 -9.18 14.16
CA PHE A 87 4.93 -9.26 14.04
C PHE A 87 4.42 -10.69 14.22
N HIS A 88 3.97 -11.00 15.45
CA HIS A 88 3.20 -12.21 15.70
C HIS A 88 1.77 -11.96 15.25
N SER A 89 1.37 -12.53 14.11
CA SER A 89 -0.04 -12.65 13.79
C SER A 89 -0.67 -13.58 14.82
N HIS A 90 -1.43 -13.03 15.77
CA HIS A 90 -2.38 -13.79 16.57
C HIS A 90 -3.43 -14.37 15.63
N HIS A 91 -3.17 -15.59 15.14
CA HIS A 91 -4.22 -16.39 14.52
C HIS A 91 -4.89 -17.17 15.64
N GLY A 92 -5.86 -16.53 16.30
CA GLY A 92 -6.65 -17.10 17.38
C GLY A 92 -7.40 -16.02 18.18
N GLU A 93 -8.71 -16.00 18.00
CA GLU A 93 -9.73 -15.33 18.82
C GLU A 93 -9.98 -13.82 18.66
N LYS A 94 -11.27 -13.51 18.49
CA LYS A 94 -11.83 -12.17 18.32
C LYS A 94 -11.67 -11.36 19.61
N LYS A 95 -11.13 -10.15 19.52
CA LYS A 95 -11.59 -9.00 20.32
C LYS A 95 -11.49 -7.73 19.49
N ASN A 96 -12.53 -6.93 19.62
CA ASN A 96 -12.83 -5.73 18.87
C ASN A 96 -12.04 -4.56 19.47
N ASP A 97 -10.93 -4.17 18.86
CA ASP A 97 -10.23 -2.95 19.25
C ASP A 97 -10.14 -2.01 18.04
N GLN A 98 -10.87 -0.91 18.14
CA GLN A 98 -10.80 0.20 17.21
C GLN A 98 -9.40 0.82 17.34
N VAL A 99 -8.52 0.56 16.37
CA VAL A 99 -7.27 1.29 16.25
C VAL A 99 -7.56 2.51 15.38
N GLU A 100 -7.72 3.65 16.04
CA GLU A 100 -7.77 4.96 15.41
C GLU A 100 -6.41 5.21 14.74
N VAL A 101 -6.39 5.14 13.41
CA VAL A 101 -5.22 5.52 12.62
C VAL A 101 -5.18 7.04 12.59
N THR A 102 -4.45 7.66 13.52
CA THR A 102 -4.21 9.10 13.51
C THR A 102 -3.43 9.45 12.24
N MET A 103 -4.10 10.15 11.35
CA MET A 103 -3.55 10.63 10.08
C MET A 103 -2.72 11.90 10.35
N GLU A 104 -1.40 11.78 10.48
CA GLU A 104 -0.56 12.97 10.35
C GLU A 104 -0.34 13.29 8.87
N GLN A 105 -0.91 14.43 8.44
CA GLN A 105 -0.69 14.96 7.11
C GLN A 105 0.74 15.53 6.98
N PRO A 106 1.40 15.38 5.81
CA PRO A 106 2.66 16.06 5.56
C PRO A 106 2.46 17.58 5.65
N LYS A 107 3.28 18.27 6.44
CA LYS A 107 3.28 19.74 6.53
C LYS A 107 3.56 20.32 5.14
N LYS A 108 2.64 21.15 4.63
CA LYS A 108 2.88 21.96 3.44
C LYS A 108 4.12 22.84 3.70
N PRO A 109 5.06 22.99 2.75
CA PRO A 109 6.10 23.99 2.88
C PRO A 109 5.45 25.37 2.95
N ASN A 110 5.82 26.14 3.96
CA ASN A 110 5.36 27.51 4.15
C ASN A 110 5.68 28.35 2.91
N SER A 111 4.67 28.70 2.14
CA SER A 111 4.76 29.83 1.20
C SER A 111 4.43 31.10 1.98
N SER A 112 5.42 31.72 2.61
CA SER A 112 5.30 33.13 3.00
C SER A 112 5.50 33.98 1.74
N GLY A 113 4.39 34.52 1.21
CA GLY A 113 4.38 35.59 0.20
C GLY A 113 5.11 36.84 0.72
N ARG A 114 5.88 37.55 -0.13
CA ARG A 114 5.50 38.72 -0.99
C ARG A 114 5.06 39.95 -0.16
N PRO A 115 5.19 41.22 -0.62
CA PRO A 115 5.96 41.84 -1.71
C PRO A 115 6.75 43.12 -1.29
N ARG A 116 7.61 43.64 -2.17
CA ARG A 116 7.66 45.08 -2.56
C ARG A 116 8.25 45.18 -3.95
#